data_AF-A0A2H9SUW9-F1
#
_entry.id   AF-A0A2H9SUW9-F1
#
_cell.length_a   1.000
_cell.length_b   1.000
_cell.length_c   1.000
_cell.angle_alpha   90.00
_cell.angle_beta   90.00
_cell.angle_gamma   90.00
#
_symmetry.space_group_name_H-M   'P 1'
#
loop_
_entity.id
_entity.type
_entity.pdbx_description
1 polymer ?
#
loop_
_entity_poly.entity_id
_entity_poly.type
_entity_poly.pdbx_seq_one_letter_code
_entity_poly.pdbx_strand_id
1 'polypeptide(L)'
;MFVNFNNYLGSTNPSSMSSEEEKLITSLHQLQEELPQYSQEVIQGLVNISRGPEGGRMETLGLIKSVKNDNVFEIDGKTAKLSSELFALDLEAEACNPSLVSVPEHLEFVAEWDREIISSGEGNNILGDNGGLYFEESHIQIPKVKATKETLAYYGAVLIPEKSAIRFPSEEPYPLWKMHVGPNYVRDYIMSKNDGGGFYLEFHHDQPHFHMVVNGEGCYLLAKEISKNTFHITAFELSNGQAVYTKKGAIHCDAALTGELVVGYTASDDCSTVLLRTKTKNEMVQVTFA
;
A
#
# COMPACT_ATOMS: atom_id res chain seq x y z
N MET A 1 -68.07 24.63 -13.65
CA MET A 1 -67.85 23.62 -14.72
C MET A 1 -66.42 23.12 -14.53
N PHE A 2 -66.23 22.22 -13.56
CA PHE A 2 -66.08 20.77 -13.67
C PHE A 2 -64.64 20.30 -13.99
N VAL A 3 -64.17 19.41 -13.12
CA VAL A 3 -62.89 18.71 -13.04
C VAL A 3 -62.96 17.40 -13.84
N ASN A 4 -61.85 16.99 -14.48
CA ASN A 4 -61.24 15.63 -14.56
C ASN A 4 -60.38 15.45 -15.83
N PHE A 5 -59.07 15.16 -15.73
CA PHE A 5 -58.39 13.85 -15.57
C PHE A 5 -58.43 12.94 -16.82
N ASN A 6 -57.29 12.78 -17.52
CA ASN A 6 -56.54 11.52 -17.57
C ASN A 6 -55.32 11.52 -18.52
N ASN A 7 -54.19 11.10 -17.94
CA ASN A 7 -53.17 10.15 -18.42
C ASN A 7 -52.61 10.26 -19.84
N TYR A 8 -51.31 10.55 -19.93
CA TYR A 8 -50.37 9.63 -20.60
C TYR A 8 -49.00 9.70 -19.94
N LEU A 9 -48.63 8.57 -19.33
CA LEU A 9 -47.32 8.28 -18.76
C LEU A 9 -46.32 8.06 -19.91
N GLY A 10 -45.31 8.91 -20.01
CA GLY A 10 -44.10 8.66 -20.80
C GLY A 10 -43.00 8.18 -19.87
N SER A 11 -42.70 6.89 -19.93
CA SER A 11 -41.64 6.23 -19.18
C SER A 11 -40.25 6.78 -19.54
N THR A 12 -39.57 7.40 -18.60
CA THR A 12 -38.11 7.48 -18.63
C THR A 12 -37.58 6.21 -17.97
N ASN A 13 -37.03 5.30 -18.78
CA ASN A 13 -36.16 4.24 -18.26
C ASN A 13 -34.93 4.93 -17.65
N PRO A 14 -34.65 4.79 -16.35
CA PRO A 14 -33.28 4.94 -15.89
C PRO A 14 -32.55 3.69 -16.38
N SER A 15 -31.59 3.89 -17.28
CA SER A 15 -30.57 2.90 -17.57
C SER A 15 -29.98 2.43 -16.25
N SER A 16 -30.29 1.19 -15.87
CA SER A 16 -29.63 0.50 -14.79
C SER A 16 -28.15 0.41 -15.14
N MET A 17 -27.33 1.30 -14.58
CA MET A 17 -25.91 1.01 -14.42
C MET A 17 -25.85 -0.25 -13.57
N SER A 18 -25.54 -1.38 -14.20
CA SER A 18 -25.19 -2.58 -13.46
C SER A 18 -23.99 -2.23 -12.59
N SER A 19 -24.18 -2.21 -11.28
CA SER A 19 -23.05 -2.30 -10.35
C SER A 19 -22.35 -3.61 -10.69
N GLU A 20 -21.23 -3.54 -11.41
CA GLU A 20 -20.41 -4.73 -11.63
C GLU A 20 -20.03 -5.29 -10.26
N GLU A 21 -20.36 -6.57 -10.06
CA GLU A 21 -20.11 -7.26 -8.80
C GLU A 21 -18.59 -7.42 -8.59
N GLU A 22 -18.16 -7.21 -7.35
CA GLU A 22 -16.80 -7.51 -6.92
C GLU A 22 -16.52 -9.00 -7.15
N LYS A 23 -15.53 -9.30 -8.00
CA LYS A 23 -15.15 -10.67 -8.33
C LYS A 23 -13.68 -10.88 -8.00
N LEU A 24 -13.42 -11.37 -6.80
CA LEU A 24 -12.08 -11.77 -6.38
C LEU A 24 -11.73 -13.14 -6.96
N ILE A 25 -10.51 -13.25 -7.48
CA ILE A 25 -9.93 -14.50 -7.96
C ILE A 25 -9.22 -15.17 -6.77
N THR A 26 -9.75 -16.32 -6.36
CA THR A 26 -9.24 -17.09 -5.21
C THR A 26 -8.85 -18.52 -5.58
N SER A 27 -9.27 -19.02 -6.76
CA SER A 27 -8.91 -20.36 -7.19
C SER A 27 -7.48 -20.40 -7.71
N LEU A 28 -6.69 -21.38 -7.24
CA LEU A 28 -5.28 -21.52 -7.62
C LEU A 28 -5.10 -21.63 -9.15
N HIS A 29 -6.04 -22.29 -9.85
CA HIS A 29 -6.02 -22.38 -11.31
C HIS A 29 -6.13 -21.00 -11.97
N GLN A 30 -7.12 -20.19 -11.60
CA GLN A 30 -7.31 -18.86 -12.17
C GLN A 30 -6.20 -17.89 -11.78
N LEU A 31 -5.68 -18.02 -10.55
CA LEU A 31 -4.51 -17.25 -10.11
C LEU A 31 -3.28 -17.58 -10.96
N GLN A 32 -3.05 -18.86 -11.27
CA GLN A 32 -1.96 -19.28 -12.16
C GLN A 32 -2.14 -18.76 -13.60
N GLU A 33 -3.39 -18.64 -14.09
CA GLU A 33 -3.68 -18.04 -15.39
C GLU A 33 -3.38 -16.52 -15.43
N GLU A 34 -3.69 -15.80 -14.35
CA GLU A 34 -3.40 -14.36 -14.21
C GLU A 34 -1.92 -14.06 -13.92
N LEU A 35 -1.22 -15.01 -13.28
CA LEU A 35 0.16 -14.88 -12.84
C LEU A 35 1.04 -16.05 -13.34
N PRO A 36 1.15 -16.24 -14.66
CA PRO A 36 1.88 -17.37 -15.24
C PRO A 36 3.39 -17.33 -14.96
N GLN A 37 3.93 -16.18 -14.55
CA GLN A 37 5.34 -16.01 -14.21
C GLN A 37 5.70 -16.59 -12.84
N TYR A 38 4.72 -16.81 -11.95
CA TYR A 38 4.96 -17.35 -10.61
C TYR A 38 4.71 -18.86 -10.56
N SER A 39 5.50 -19.57 -9.76
CA SER A 39 5.21 -20.96 -9.42
C SER A 39 3.96 -21.05 -8.55
N GLN A 40 3.32 -22.22 -8.52
CA GLN A 40 2.18 -22.46 -7.62
C GLN A 40 2.52 -22.22 -6.14
N GLU A 41 3.75 -22.53 -5.73
CA GLU A 41 4.22 -22.29 -4.37
C GLU A 41 4.24 -20.80 -4.03
N VAL A 42 4.76 -19.96 -4.93
CA VAL A 42 4.77 -18.49 -4.76
C VAL A 42 3.35 -17.96 -4.72
N ILE A 43 2.48 -18.38 -5.64
CA ILE A 43 1.07 -17.97 -5.66
C ILE A 43 0.36 -18.35 -4.36
N GLN A 44 0.60 -19.57 -3.86
CA GLN A 44 0.02 -20.04 -2.62
C GLN A 44 0.49 -19.19 -1.43
N GLY A 45 1.77 -18.78 -1.40
CA GLY A 45 2.32 -17.87 -0.41
C GLY A 45 1.66 -16.48 -0.43
N LEU A 46 1.37 -15.93 -1.61
CA LEU A 46 0.72 -14.63 -1.78
C LEU A 46 -0.76 -14.64 -1.36
N VAL A 47 -1.45 -15.76 -1.59
CA VAL A 47 -2.90 -15.89 -1.31
C VAL A 47 -3.16 -16.29 0.13
N ASN A 48 -2.28 -17.09 0.74
CA ASN A 48 -2.44 -17.57 2.12
C ASN A 48 -1.80 -16.62 3.15
N ILE A 49 -1.61 -15.35 2.83
CA ILE A 49 -1.17 -14.38 3.82
C ILE A 49 -2.29 -14.24 4.85
N SER A 50 -2.08 -14.84 6.01
CA SER A 50 -2.95 -14.74 7.18
C SER A 50 -2.02 -14.66 8.39
N ARG A 51 -1.77 -13.44 8.87
CA ARG A 51 -0.77 -13.17 9.92
C ARG A 51 -1.38 -12.37 11.06
N GLY A 52 -1.01 -12.74 12.27
CA GLY A 52 -1.44 -12.08 13.50
C GLY A 52 -2.68 -12.68 14.17
N PRO A 53 -2.89 -12.34 15.44
CA PRO A 53 -3.98 -12.87 16.26
C PRO A 53 -5.34 -12.30 15.81
N GLU A 54 -6.41 -12.88 16.34
CA GLU A 54 -7.78 -12.39 16.11
C GLU A 54 -7.90 -10.90 16.49
N GLY A 55 -8.51 -10.09 15.62
CA GLY A 55 -8.66 -8.63 15.79
C GLY A 55 -7.46 -7.79 15.34
N GLY A 56 -6.28 -8.39 15.20
CA GLY A 56 -5.07 -7.78 14.63
C GLY A 56 -4.51 -8.62 13.49
N ARG A 57 -5.38 -9.25 12.71
CA ARG A 57 -4.99 -10.14 11.61
C ARG A 57 -4.91 -9.38 10.30
N MET A 58 -3.85 -9.60 9.54
CA MET A 58 -3.76 -9.24 8.13
C MET A 58 -4.09 -10.47 7.29
N GLU A 59 -5.02 -10.32 6.34
CA GLU A 59 -5.50 -11.40 5.48
C GLU A 59 -5.62 -10.96 4.02
N THR A 60 -5.12 -11.79 3.10
CA THR A 60 -5.38 -11.64 1.66
C THR A 60 -6.73 -12.28 1.32
N LEU A 61 -7.68 -11.48 0.81
CA LEU A 61 -9.03 -11.94 0.45
C LEU A 61 -9.09 -12.53 -0.97
N GLY A 62 -8.19 -12.10 -1.86
CA GLY A 62 -8.07 -12.60 -3.22
C GLY A 62 -7.44 -11.60 -4.17
N LEU A 63 -7.19 -12.03 -5.41
CA LEU A 63 -6.67 -11.17 -6.47
C LEU A 63 -7.83 -10.42 -7.16
N ILE A 64 -7.72 -9.11 -7.30
CA ILE A 64 -8.65 -8.31 -8.12
C ILE A 64 -8.30 -8.50 -9.60
N LYS A 65 -7.05 -8.24 -9.95
CA LYS A 65 -6.54 -8.36 -11.33
C LYS A 65 -5.03 -8.29 -11.37
N SER A 66 -4.43 -8.94 -12.37
CA SER A 66 -3.06 -8.63 -12.79
C SER A 66 -3.08 -7.52 -13.84
N VAL A 67 -2.59 -6.32 -13.50
CA VAL A 67 -2.52 -5.17 -14.41
C VAL A 67 -1.24 -5.20 -15.24
N LYS A 68 -1.31 -4.72 -16.48
CA LYS A 68 -0.21 -4.76 -17.46
C LYS A 68 0.07 -3.37 -18.01
N ASN A 69 1.35 -3.02 -18.10
CA ASN A 69 1.91 -1.74 -18.55
C ASN A 69 1.28 -1.10 -19.80
N ASP A 70 0.94 -1.87 -20.84
CA ASP A 70 0.42 -1.32 -22.10
C ASP A 70 -1.04 -0.86 -22.03
N ASN A 71 -1.68 -1.06 -20.88
CA ASN A 71 -3.09 -0.75 -20.68
C ASN A 71 -3.28 0.38 -19.67
N VAL A 72 -4.35 1.13 -19.89
CA VAL A 72 -4.85 2.10 -18.93
C VAL A 72 -5.88 1.41 -18.06
N PHE A 73 -5.78 1.61 -16.75
CA PHE A 73 -6.75 1.06 -15.80
C PHE A 73 -7.44 2.16 -15.00
N GLU A 74 -8.72 1.93 -14.70
CA GLU A 74 -9.46 2.63 -13.65
C GLU A 74 -9.62 1.68 -12.45
N ILE A 75 -9.27 2.13 -11.25
CA ILE A 75 -9.34 1.34 -10.01
C ILE A 75 -10.29 2.04 -9.02
N ASP A 76 -11.22 1.27 -8.46
CA ASP A 76 -12.27 1.75 -7.55
C ASP A 76 -12.35 0.97 -6.22
N GLY A 77 -11.29 0.23 -5.87
CA GLY A 77 -11.22 -0.55 -4.64
C GLY A 77 -11.93 -1.91 -4.70
N LYS A 78 -12.62 -2.21 -5.80
CA LYS A 78 -13.31 -3.48 -6.07
C LYS A 78 -12.85 -4.12 -7.37
N THR A 79 -12.54 -3.29 -8.35
CA THR A 79 -12.20 -3.70 -9.71
C THR A 79 -11.00 -2.93 -10.24
N ALA A 80 -10.35 -3.49 -11.26
CA ALA A 80 -9.37 -2.81 -12.08
C ALA A 80 -9.80 -2.96 -13.55
N LYS A 81 -10.43 -1.92 -14.10
CA LYS A 81 -11.07 -1.98 -15.43
C LYS A 81 -10.17 -1.39 -16.49
N LEU A 82 -10.12 -2.04 -17.65
CA LEU A 82 -9.49 -1.44 -18.82
C LEU A 82 -10.23 -0.16 -19.18
N SER A 83 -9.49 0.93 -19.30
CA SER A 83 -10.01 2.21 -19.71
C SER A 83 -9.53 2.55 -21.13
N SER A 84 -10.39 3.23 -21.88
CA SER A 84 -10.05 3.77 -23.20
C SER A 84 -9.56 5.23 -23.13
N GLU A 85 -9.40 5.77 -21.92
CA GLU A 85 -8.90 7.11 -21.69
C GLU A 85 -7.50 7.29 -22.28
N LEU A 86 -7.36 8.28 -23.17
CA LEU A 86 -6.10 8.58 -23.84
C LEU A 86 -5.11 9.24 -22.87
N PHE A 87 -5.64 10.06 -21.96
CA PHE A 87 -4.89 10.81 -20.96
C PHE A 87 -4.93 10.07 -19.61
N ALA A 88 -4.00 9.14 -19.45
CA ALA A 88 -3.79 8.43 -18.20
C ALA A 88 -2.57 8.98 -17.47
N LEU A 89 -2.63 8.95 -16.13
CA LEU A 89 -1.50 9.25 -15.28
C LEU A 89 -0.49 8.10 -15.35
N ASP A 90 0.69 8.38 -15.90
CA ASP A 90 1.82 7.46 -15.85
C ASP A 90 2.45 7.56 -14.46
N LEU A 91 2.27 6.49 -13.65
CA LEU A 91 2.64 6.50 -12.25
C LEU A 91 4.15 6.62 -12.06
N GLU A 92 4.94 5.92 -12.86
CA GLU A 92 6.39 5.93 -12.73
C GLU A 92 7.00 7.23 -13.25
N ALA A 93 6.48 7.75 -14.37
CA ALA A 93 6.91 9.03 -14.89
C ALA A 93 6.60 10.17 -13.92
N GLU A 94 5.41 10.20 -13.31
CA GLU A 94 5.03 11.21 -12.31
C GLU A 94 5.87 11.06 -11.03
N ALA A 95 6.13 9.85 -10.55
CA ALA A 95 6.94 9.63 -9.35
C ALA A 95 8.42 9.99 -9.54
N CYS A 96 8.95 9.83 -10.76
CA CYS A 96 10.33 10.17 -11.10
C CYS A 96 10.52 11.64 -11.42
N ASN A 97 9.55 12.27 -12.09
CA ASN A 97 9.62 13.65 -12.55
C ASN A 97 8.34 14.43 -12.18
N PRO A 98 8.07 14.62 -10.87
CA PRO A 98 6.86 15.29 -10.43
C PRO A 98 6.83 16.74 -10.89
N SER A 99 5.65 17.22 -11.31
CA SER A 99 5.49 18.60 -11.77
C SER A 99 5.69 19.64 -10.67
N LEU A 100 5.39 19.27 -9.43
CA LEU A 100 5.49 20.13 -8.24
C LEU A 100 5.83 19.27 -7.02
N VAL A 101 6.70 19.79 -6.17
CA VAL A 101 7.15 19.14 -4.94
C VAL A 101 7.06 20.13 -3.79
N SER A 102 6.54 19.68 -2.66
CA SER A 102 6.51 20.42 -1.39
C SER A 102 7.06 19.53 -0.29
N VAL A 103 7.94 20.06 0.56
CA VAL A 103 8.42 19.33 1.74
C VAL A 103 7.30 19.34 2.79
N PRO A 104 6.76 18.19 3.21
CA PRO A 104 5.76 18.14 4.27
C PRO A 104 6.40 18.35 5.65
N GLU A 105 5.55 18.51 6.67
CA GLU A 105 6.00 18.35 8.05
C GLU A 105 6.55 16.92 8.23
N HIS A 106 7.74 16.82 8.83
CA HIS A 106 8.49 15.58 8.94
C HIS A 106 9.27 15.53 10.24
N LEU A 107 9.56 14.32 10.69
CA LEU A 107 10.61 14.06 11.68
C LEU A 107 11.93 13.90 10.92
N GLU A 108 12.93 14.70 11.28
CA GLU A 108 14.32 14.48 10.88
C GLU A 108 15.02 13.66 11.97
N PHE A 109 15.69 12.57 11.57
CA PHE A 109 16.42 11.72 12.50
C PHE A 109 17.70 11.17 11.87
N VAL A 110 18.66 10.82 12.73
CA VAL A 110 19.89 10.13 12.33
C VAL A 110 19.80 8.69 12.78
N ALA A 111 19.91 7.75 11.83
CA ALA A 111 19.90 6.32 12.12
C ALA A 111 20.87 5.57 11.21
N GLU A 112 21.34 4.43 11.70
CA GLU A 112 22.15 3.50 10.91
C GLU A 112 21.24 2.44 10.31
N TRP A 113 21.21 2.35 8.98
CA TRP A 113 20.51 1.29 8.25
C TRP A 113 21.42 0.06 8.16
N ASP A 114 21.20 -0.89 9.06
CA ASP A 114 21.95 -2.13 9.13
C ASP A 114 21.16 -3.27 8.50
N ARG A 115 21.75 -3.95 7.50
CA ARG A 115 21.15 -5.11 6.83
C ARG A 115 21.50 -6.43 7.54
N GLU A 116 22.31 -6.41 8.60
CA GLU A 116 22.57 -7.60 9.41
C GLU A 116 21.29 -8.12 10.06
N ILE A 117 21.07 -9.42 9.91
CA ILE A 117 19.84 -10.09 10.34
C ILE A 117 19.68 -10.01 11.86
N ILE A 118 18.58 -9.43 12.29
CA ILE A 118 18.15 -9.45 13.70
C ILE A 118 17.04 -10.48 13.90
N SER A 119 17.12 -11.23 14.99
CA SER A 119 16.05 -12.16 15.34
C SER A 119 14.79 -11.40 15.74
N SER A 120 13.73 -11.63 14.98
CA SER A 120 12.35 -11.29 15.28
C SER A 120 11.49 -12.51 14.89
N GLY A 121 10.27 -12.64 15.42
CA GLY A 121 9.45 -13.87 15.33
C GLY A 121 9.48 -14.60 13.98
N GLU A 122 9.42 -15.94 13.99
CA GLU A 122 9.49 -16.76 12.77
C GLU A 122 8.43 -16.32 11.74
N GLY A 123 8.86 -16.01 10.50
CA GLY A 123 7.96 -15.72 9.38
C GLY A 123 7.28 -14.35 9.43
N ASN A 124 7.81 -13.37 10.16
CA ASN A 124 7.22 -12.04 10.30
C ASN A 124 7.42 -11.11 9.09
N ASN A 125 8.36 -11.40 8.21
CA ASN A 125 8.55 -10.72 6.94
C ASN A 125 8.35 -11.74 5.79
N ILE A 126 7.58 -11.37 4.78
CA ILE A 126 7.27 -12.23 3.63
C ILE A 126 8.44 -12.30 2.63
N LEU A 127 9.40 -11.37 2.75
CA LEU A 127 10.53 -11.18 1.85
C LEU A 127 11.87 -11.65 2.43
N GLY A 128 11.91 -12.11 3.69
CA GLY A 128 13.12 -12.65 4.31
C GLY A 128 13.32 -12.20 5.75
N ASP A 129 14.58 -12.16 6.18
CA ASP A 129 15.00 -11.72 7.51
C ASP A 129 15.07 -10.18 7.60
N ASN A 130 14.85 -9.62 8.80
CA ASN A 130 14.87 -8.16 9.00
C ASN A 130 16.24 -7.68 9.46
N GLY A 131 16.66 -6.52 8.98
CA GLY A 131 17.77 -5.75 9.54
C GLY A 131 17.34 -4.82 10.69
N GLY A 132 18.25 -3.96 11.13
CA GLY A 132 18.01 -2.97 12.19
C GLY A 132 18.15 -1.54 11.70
N LEU A 133 17.22 -0.67 12.10
CA LEU A 133 17.35 0.78 11.97
C LEU A 133 17.47 1.38 13.37
N TYR A 134 18.67 1.83 13.72
CA TYR A 134 18.99 2.12 15.12
C TYR A 134 18.87 3.59 15.52
N PHE A 135 17.97 3.86 16.47
CA PHE A 135 17.68 5.16 17.07
C PHE A 135 18.32 5.29 18.45
N GLU A 136 18.59 6.53 18.87
CA GLU A 136 18.98 6.81 20.26
C GLU A 136 17.76 6.74 21.18
N GLU A 137 16.62 7.24 20.70
CA GLU A 137 15.37 7.32 21.42
C GLU A 137 14.59 6.00 21.39
N SER A 138 13.94 5.65 22.51
CA SER A 138 13.02 4.52 22.59
C SER A 138 11.59 4.86 22.15
N HIS A 139 11.34 6.13 21.84
CA HIS A 139 10.06 6.63 21.41
C HIS A 139 10.25 7.73 20.37
N ILE A 140 9.55 7.63 19.24
CA ILE A 140 9.51 8.66 18.21
C ILE A 140 8.06 9.07 17.94
N GLN A 141 7.90 10.34 17.63
CA GLN A 141 6.64 10.94 17.25
C GLN A 141 6.77 11.45 15.81
N ILE A 142 6.07 10.79 14.89
CA ILE A 142 6.11 11.11 13.46
C ILE A 142 4.95 12.07 13.15
N PRO A 143 5.21 13.23 12.52
CA PRO A 143 4.15 14.13 12.09
C PRO A 143 3.19 13.45 11.11
N LYS A 144 1.90 13.57 11.38
CA LYS A 144 0.82 13.06 10.55
C LYS A 144 0.18 14.20 9.76
N VAL A 145 0.27 14.11 8.45
CA VAL A 145 -0.26 15.12 7.53
C VAL A 145 -1.26 14.49 6.57
N LYS A 146 -2.16 15.31 6.02
CA LYS A 146 -3.01 14.88 4.91
C LYS A 146 -2.16 14.71 3.66
N ALA A 147 -2.37 13.61 2.94
CA ALA A 147 -1.71 13.39 1.67
C ALA A 147 -2.11 14.44 0.63
N THR A 148 -1.11 15.04 -0.02
CA THR A 148 -1.28 15.82 -1.25
C THR A 148 -0.34 15.29 -2.32
N LYS A 149 -0.63 15.62 -3.59
CA LYS A 149 0.24 15.24 -4.71
C LYS A 149 1.68 15.72 -4.47
N GLU A 150 1.85 16.98 -4.07
CA GLU A 150 3.14 17.65 -3.93
C GLU A 150 3.97 17.11 -2.76
N THR A 151 3.29 16.74 -1.67
CA THR A 151 3.96 16.25 -0.45
C THR A 151 4.39 14.80 -0.57
N LEU A 152 3.59 13.95 -1.21
CA LEU A 152 3.98 12.58 -1.57
C LEU A 152 5.11 12.57 -2.60
N ALA A 153 5.10 13.50 -3.56
CA ALA A 153 6.14 13.62 -4.57
C ALA A 153 7.54 13.87 -3.97
N TYR A 154 7.64 14.53 -2.81
CA TYR A 154 8.92 14.72 -2.10
C TYR A 154 9.63 13.40 -1.81
N TYR A 155 8.86 12.36 -1.51
CA TYR A 155 9.30 11.01 -1.18
C TYR A 155 9.34 10.06 -2.39
N GLY A 156 9.01 10.54 -3.59
CA GLY A 156 8.93 9.69 -4.79
C GLY A 156 7.64 8.85 -4.85
N ALA A 157 6.55 9.36 -4.28
CA ALA A 157 5.24 8.72 -4.33
C ALA A 157 4.22 9.59 -5.08
N VAL A 158 3.14 8.97 -5.54
CA VAL A 158 2.07 9.60 -6.33
C VAL A 158 0.74 9.38 -5.64
N LEU A 159 0.00 10.46 -5.41
CA LEU A 159 -1.38 10.40 -4.96
C LEU A 159 -2.30 10.10 -6.15
N ILE A 160 -3.13 9.08 -6.01
CA ILE A 160 -4.08 8.66 -7.04
C ILE A 160 -5.49 8.80 -6.46
N PRO A 161 -6.29 9.74 -6.97
CA PRO A 161 -7.71 9.82 -6.64
C PRO A 161 -8.48 8.58 -7.13
N GLU A 162 -9.56 8.24 -6.45
CA GLU A 162 -10.46 7.15 -6.85
C GLU A 162 -10.88 7.30 -8.32
N LYS A 163 -10.92 6.20 -9.07
CA LYS A 163 -11.33 6.16 -10.48
C LYS A 163 -10.48 7.01 -11.43
N SER A 164 -9.24 7.33 -11.03
CA SER A 164 -8.28 7.90 -11.98
C SER A 164 -7.88 6.86 -13.02
N ALA A 165 -7.75 7.28 -14.27
CA ALA A 165 -7.14 6.50 -15.33
C ALA A 165 -5.61 6.50 -15.15
N ILE A 166 -5.00 5.33 -14.90
CA ILE A 166 -3.59 5.18 -14.57
C ILE A 166 -2.87 4.14 -15.44
N ARG A 167 -1.56 4.31 -15.61
CA ARG A 167 -0.64 3.33 -16.20
C ARG A 167 0.41 2.92 -15.17
N PHE A 168 0.55 1.63 -14.94
CA PHE A 168 1.59 1.05 -14.07
C PHE A 168 2.93 0.96 -14.80
N PRO A 169 4.07 1.01 -14.08
CA PRO A 169 5.40 0.78 -14.67
C PRO A 169 5.49 -0.59 -15.38
N SER A 170 6.24 -0.61 -16.49
CA SER A 170 6.69 -1.80 -17.26
C SER A 170 7.78 -2.55 -16.48
N GLU A 171 7.83 -3.90 -16.38
CA GLU A 171 7.90 -4.90 -17.48
C GLU A 171 7.11 -6.21 -17.24
N GLU A 172 6.55 -6.42 -16.05
CA GLU A 172 5.90 -7.68 -15.64
C GLU A 172 4.45 -7.46 -15.19
N PRO A 173 3.58 -8.47 -15.23
CA PRO A 173 2.23 -8.37 -14.70
C PRO A 173 2.24 -8.00 -13.21
N TYR A 174 1.53 -6.94 -12.85
CA TYR A 174 1.49 -6.40 -11.49
C TYR A 174 0.16 -6.79 -10.82
N PRO A 175 0.14 -7.73 -9.87
CA PRO A 175 -1.07 -8.16 -9.21
C PRO A 175 -1.58 -7.11 -8.23
N LEU A 176 -2.88 -6.85 -8.27
CA LEU A 176 -3.61 -6.06 -7.29
C LEU A 176 -4.44 -7.00 -6.42
N TRP A 177 -4.10 -7.06 -5.14
CA TRP A 177 -4.72 -7.91 -4.13
C TRP A 177 -5.73 -7.12 -3.32
N LYS A 178 -6.85 -7.77 -2.96
CA LYS A 178 -7.75 -7.28 -1.93
C LYS A 178 -7.28 -7.84 -0.58
N MET A 179 -7.12 -6.97 0.41
CA MET A 179 -6.67 -7.35 1.75
C MET A 179 -7.59 -6.77 2.82
N HIS A 180 -7.64 -7.45 3.96
CA HIS A 180 -8.21 -6.94 5.19
C HIS A 180 -7.15 -6.91 6.28
N VAL A 181 -7.01 -5.78 6.97
CA VAL A 181 -6.08 -5.60 8.08
C VAL A 181 -6.88 -5.23 9.33
N GLY A 182 -6.76 -6.04 10.38
CA GLY A 182 -7.50 -5.84 11.62
C GLY A 182 -7.16 -4.51 12.31
N PRO A 183 -8.12 -3.86 13.00
CA PRO A 183 -7.91 -2.55 13.61
C PRO A 183 -6.83 -2.54 14.70
N ASN A 184 -6.51 -3.70 15.28
CA ASN A 184 -5.46 -3.81 16.29
C ASN A 184 -4.13 -4.34 15.72
N TYR A 185 -3.96 -4.41 14.40
CA TYR A 185 -2.77 -4.99 13.76
C TYR A 185 -1.45 -4.44 14.31
N VAL A 186 -1.36 -3.12 14.50
CA VAL A 186 -0.17 -2.49 15.08
C VAL A 186 0.11 -3.00 16.49
N ARG A 187 -0.91 -3.05 17.35
CA ARG A 187 -0.76 -3.41 18.76
C ARG A 187 -0.51 -4.91 18.95
N ASP A 188 -1.32 -5.73 18.28
CA ASP A 188 -1.42 -7.15 18.55
C ASP A 188 -0.47 -7.99 17.68
N TYR A 189 0.04 -7.45 16.57
CA TYR A 189 1.01 -8.12 15.70
C TYR A 189 2.31 -7.35 15.53
N ILE A 190 2.27 -6.13 14.97
CA ILE A 190 3.50 -5.38 14.64
C ILE A 190 4.36 -5.14 15.88
N MET A 191 3.78 -4.64 16.97
CA MET A 191 4.49 -4.34 18.21
C MET A 191 4.61 -5.54 19.17
N SER A 192 4.25 -6.76 18.72
CA SER A 192 4.46 -7.99 19.49
C SER A 192 5.88 -8.50 19.29
N LYS A 193 6.60 -8.74 20.39
CA LYS A 193 7.98 -9.26 20.38
C LYS A 193 8.10 -10.62 19.68
N ASN A 194 7.08 -11.47 19.82
CA ASN A 194 7.10 -12.83 19.30
C ASN A 194 6.54 -12.92 17.86
N ASP A 195 6.01 -11.82 17.33
CA ASP A 195 5.41 -11.77 16.01
C ASP A 195 6.14 -10.73 15.14
N GLY A 196 5.50 -9.57 14.85
CA GLY A 196 6.04 -8.54 13.97
C GLY A 196 7.34 -7.91 14.47
N GLY A 197 7.56 -7.88 15.78
CA GLY A 197 8.83 -7.49 16.38
C GLY A 197 9.13 -5.99 16.29
N GLY A 198 8.20 -5.12 15.93
CA GLY A 198 8.31 -3.67 15.94
C GLY A 198 7.90 -3.03 14.60
N PHE A 199 7.76 -1.70 14.60
CA PHE A 199 7.65 -0.95 13.35
C PHE A 199 8.88 -1.15 12.47
N TYR A 200 8.69 -1.02 11.17
CA TYR A 200 9.75 -1.18 10.18
C TYR A 200 9.74 -0.05 9.15
N LEU A 201 10.84 0.07 8.43
CA LEU A 201 10.92 0.75 7.14
C LEU A 201 11.46 -0.22 6.11
N GLU A 202 11.01 -0.09 4.87
CA GLU A 202 11.51 -0.90 3.78
C GLU A 202 11.62 -0.15 2.47
N PHE A 203 12.45 -0.68 1.58
CA PHE A 203 12.53 -0.26 0.19
C PHE A 203 12.78 -1.47 -0.71
N HIS A 204 12.33 -1.37 -1.95
CA HIS A 204 12.53 -2.38 -2.99
C HIS A 204 13.06 -1.66 -4.23
N HIS A 205 14.30 -1.92 -4.66
CA HIS A 205 14.92 -1.21 -5.78
C HIS A 205 14.39 -1.64 -7.15
N ASP A 206 13.74 -2.80 -7.22
CA ASP A 206 13.29 -3.43 -8.46
C ASP A 206 11.75 -3.41 -8.60
N GLN A 207 11.02 -3.30 -7.50
CA GLN A 207 9.55 -3.33 -7.48
C GLN A 207 8.92 -2.08 -6.85
N PRO A 208 7.85 -1.54 -7.47
CA PRO A 208 7.06 -0.48 -6.87
C PRO A 208 6.04 -1.06 -5.86
N HIS A 209 5.38 -0.16 -5.11
CA HIS A 209 4.23 -0.50 -4.29
C HIS A 209 3.00 0.31 -4.67
N PHE A 210 1.83 -0.27 -4.40
CA PHE A 210 0.54 0.39 -4.56
C PHE A 210 -0.32 0.08 -3.34
N HIS A 211 -0.88 1.11 -2.70
CA HIS A 211 -1.76 0.94 -1.55
C HIS A 211 -2.96 1.87 -1.69
N MET A 212 -4.15 1.31 -1.79
CA MET A 212 -5.42 2.03 -1.83
C MET A 212 -6.24 1.72 -0.59
N VAL A 213 -6.69 2.77 0.10
CA VAL A 213 -7.62 2.63 1.22
C VAL A 213 -9.03 2.56 0.67
N VAL A 214 -9.75 1.46 0.90
CA VAL A 214 -11.14 1.30 0.43
C VAL A 214 -12.12 1.63 1.54
N ASN A 215 -11.94 0.98 2.69
CA ASN A 215 -12.71 1.23 3.90
C ASN A 215 -11.80 0.96 5.09
N GLY A 216 -11.03 1.97 5.47
CA GLY A 216 -9.96 1.82 6.42
C GLY A 216 -9.57 3.12 7.09
N GLU A 217 -8.54 3.04 7.92
CA GLU A 217 -8.00 4.18 8.65
C GLU A 217 -6.49 4.02 8.83
N GLY A 218 -5.89 5.02 9.48
CA GLY A 218 -4.47 5.03 9.80
C GLY A 218 -3.66 5.90 8.85
N CYS A 219 -2.40 5.53 8.65
CA CYS A 219 -1.49 6.32 7.84
C CYS A 219 -0.47 5.46 7.11
N TYR A 220 -0.02 5.97 5.95
CA TYR A 220 1.05 5.40 5.16
C TYR A 220 2.34 6.18 5.41
N LEU A 221 3.41 5.52 5.81
CA LEU A 221 4.66 6.18 6.14
C LEU A 221 5.55 6.22 4.91
N LEU A 222 6.16 7.37 4.66
CA LEU A 222 7.21 7.52 3.67
C LEU A 222 8.43 8.17 4.33
N ALA A 223 9.60 7.67 3.96
CA ALA A 223 10.87 8.20 4.39
C ALA A 223 11.81 8.46 3.21
N LYS A 224 12.80 9.33 3.44
CA LYS A 224 13.81 9.69 2.46
C LYS A 224 15.12 9.99 3.16
N GLU A 225 16.19 9.36 2.70
CA GLU A 225 17.54 9.75 3.10
C GLU A 225 17.90 11.08 2.43
N ILE A 226 18.13 12.12 3.25
CA ILE A 226 18.47 13.48 2.76
C ILE A 226 19.97 13.73 2.74
N SER A 227 20.71 12.99 3.56
CA SER A 227 22.16 12.90 3.58
C SER A 227 22.53 11.58 4.26
N LYS A 228 23.80 11.15 4.15
CA LYS A 228 24.25 9.89 4.76
C LYS A 228 23.74 9.71 6.19
N ASN A 229 22.93 8.67 6.42
CA ASN A 229 22.32 8.28 7.70
C ASN A 229 21.32 9.29 8.29
N THR A 230 20.95 10.35 7.57
CA THR A 230 19.95 11.33 8.00
C THR A 230 18.71 11.20 7.14
N PHE A 231 17.57 11.02 7.78
CA PHE A 231 16.31 10.73 7.12
C PHE A 231 15.24 11.75 7.51
N HIS A 232 14.35 12.01 6.57
CA HIS A 232 13.04 12.59 6.85
C HIS A 232 11.99 11.48 6.82
N ILE A 233 11.03 11.51 7.74
CA ILE A 233 9.87 10.62 7.75
C ILE A 233 8.58 11.39 8.04
N THR A 234 7.52 11.04 7.32
CA THR A 234 6.18 11.61 7.48
C THR A 234 5.15 10.48 7.43
N ALA A 235 4.11 10.60 8.25
CA ALA A 235 2.93 9.75 8.19
C ALA A 235 1.83 10.46 7.38
N PHE A 236 1.35 9.82 6.33
CA PHE A 236 0.33 10.36 5.44
C PHE A 236 -1.04 9.75 5.72
N GLU A 237 -1.98 10.59 6.12
CA GLU A 237 -3.39 10.22 6.20
C GLU A 237 -3.99 10.16 4.79
N LEU A 238 -4.58 9.02 4.45
CA LEU A 238 -5.26 8.75 3.20
C LEU A 238 -6.77 8.67 3.43
N SER A 239 -7.54 9.31 2.55
CA SER A 239 -8.99 9.17 2.55
C SER A 239 -9.41 7.90 1.82
N ASN A 240 -10.56 7.33 2.18
CA ASN A 240 -11.17 6.23 1.42
C ASN A 240 -11.29 6.60 -0.07
N GLY A 241 -10.94 5.65 -0.93
CA GLY A 241 -10.84 5.82 -2.38
C GLY A 241 -9.51 6.39 -2.87
N GLN A 242 -8.63 6.90 -1.99
CA GLN A 242 -7.30 7.33 -2.40
C GLN A 242 -6.33 6.16 -2.43
N ALA A 243 -5.43 6.18 -3.41
CA ALA A 243 -4.29 5.29 -3.45
C ALA A 243 -2.96 6.06 -3.47
N VAL A 244 -1.92 5.40 -3.00
CA VAL A 244 -0.54 5.84 -3.11
C VAL A 244 0.19 4.82 -3.98
N TYR A 245 0.83 5.31 -5.03
CA TYR A 245 1.87 4.57 -5.72
C TYR A 245 3.23 5.02 -5.21
N THR A 246 4.07 4.07 -4.82
CA THR A 246 5.41 4.32 -4.30
C THR A 246 6.41 3.73 -5.29
N LYS A 247 7.27 4.58 -5.85
CA LYS A 247 8.23 4.12 -6.87
C LYS A 247 9.31 3.21 -6.27
N LYS A 248 10.02 2.53 -7.16
CA LYS A 248 11.19 1.71 -6.83
C LYS A 248 12.22 2.51 -6.03
N GLY A 249 12.70 1.92 -4.94
CA GLY A 249 13.71 2.48 -4.03
C GLY A 249 13.20 3.54 -3.06
N ALA A 250 11.93 3.96 -3.13
CA ALA A 250 11.36 4.84 -2.11
C ALA A 250 11.14 4.05 -0.80
N ILE A 251 11.52 4.69 0.31
CA ILE A 251 11.43 4.08 1.64
C ILE A 251 10.02 4.30 2.17
N HIS A 252 9.37 3.23 2.63
CA HIS A 252 7.98 3.27 3.05
C HIS A 252 7.67 2.28 4.19
N CYS A 253 6.47 2.40 4.74
CA CYS A 253 5.88 1.43 5.67
C CYS A 253 4.35 1.56 5.65
N ASP A 254 3.65 0.45 5.43
CA ASP A 254 2.19 0.38 5.34
C ASP A 254 1.54 -0.19 6.61
N ALA A 255 2.34 -0.58 7.61
CA ALA A 255 1.92 -1.30 8.80
C ALA A 255 0.86 -0.56 9.65
N ALA A 256 0.75 0.76 9.51
CA ALA A 256 -0.21 1.59 10.21
C ALA A 256 -1.53 1.80 9.44
N LEU A 257 -1.72 1.17 8.28
CA LEU A 257 -3.01 1.11 7.59
C LEU A 257 -3.84 -0.08 8.10
N THR A 258 -5.12 0.16 8.35
CA THR A 258 -6.08 -0.89 8.77
C THR A 258 -7.34 -0.84 7.91
N GLY A 259 -8.17 -1.89 7.98
CA GLY A 259 -9.42 -2.03 7.24
C GLY A 259 -9.26 -2.74 5.90
N GLU A 260 -10.12 -2.42 4.94
CA GLU A 260 -10.05 -2.97 3.59
C GLU A 260 -9.12 -2.15 2.70
N LEU A 261 -8.17 -2.85 2.09
CA LEU A 261 -7.15 -2.27 1.23
C LEU A 261 -7.13 -2.96 -0.14
N VAL A 262 -6.75 -2.21 -1.18
CA VAL A 262 -6.19 -2.81 -2.40
C VAL A 262 -4.70 -2.58 -2.38
N VAL A 263 -3.94 -3.67 -2.47
CA VAL A 263 -2.49 -3.62 -2.37
C VAL A 263 -1.86 -4.25 -3.60
N GLY A 264 -0.95 -3.55 -4.24
CA GLY A 264 -0.09 -4.09 -5.27
C GLY A 264 1.31 -4.27 -4.71
N TYR A 265 1.82 -5.50 -4.81
CA TYR A 265 3.20 -5.87 -4.57
C TYR A 265 3.52 -7.14 -5.38
N THR A 266 4.80 -7.34 -5.63
CA THR A 266 5.34 -8.51 -6.34
C THR A 266 6.55 -9.03 -5.57
N ALA A 267 7.05 -10.21 -5.96
CA ALA A 267 8.33 -10.68 -5.44
C ALA A 267 9.44 -9.71 -5.86
N SER A 268 10.30 -9.35 -4.91
CA SER A 268 11.44 -8.45 -5.09
C SER A 268 12.73 -9.23 -4.79
N ASP A 269 13.71 -9.11 -5.68
CA ASP A 269 15.04 -9.70 -5.53
C ASP A 269 16.02 -8.73 -4.84
N ASP A 270 15.76 -7.41 -4.91
CA ASP A 270 16.55 -6.38 -4.22
C ASP A 270 15.67 -5.50 -3.31
N CYS A 271 15.40 -6.04 -2.12
CA CYS A 271 14.70 -5.35 -1.05
C CYS A 271 15.52 -5.26 0.23
N SER A 272 15.08 -4.39 1.14
CA SER A 272 15.56 -4.36 2.52
C SER A 272 14.43 -3.93 3.44
N THR A 273 14.16 -4.71 4.48
CA THR A 273 13.25 -4.34 5.57
C THR A 273 14.07 -4.25 6.85
N VAL A 274 13.93 -3.15 7.59
CA VAL A 274 14.64 -2.91 8.85
C VAL A 274 13.67 -2.57 9.96
N LEU A 275 13.82 -3.19 11.13
CA LEU A 275 13.00 -2.88 12.30
C LEU A 275 13.59 -1.67 13.03
N LEU A 276 12.71 -0.79 13.52
CA LEU A 276 13.12 0.34 14.35
C LEU A 276 13.54 -0.18 15.73
N ARG A 277 14.80 0.10 16.09
CA ARG A 277 15.48 -0.43 17.28
C ARG A 277 16.21 0.66 18.05
N THR A 278 16.34 0.50 19.35
CA THR A 278 17.25 1.35 20.13
C THR A 278 18.69 0.87 20.00
N LYS A 279 19.66 1.78 19.81
CA LYS A 279 21.09 1.43 19.73
C LYS A 279 21.61 0.71 20.98
N THR A 280 21.14 1.14 22.16
CA THR A 280 21.74 0.70 23.43
C THR A 280 21.32 -0.70 23.85
N LYS A 281 20.10 -1.13 23.50
CA LYS A 281 19.53 -2.39 24.01
C LYS A 281 18.84 -3.23 22.94
N ASN A 282 18.82 -2.79 21.68
CA ASN A 282 18.08 -3.44 20.60
C ASN A 282 16.59 -3.64 20.97
N GLU A 283 16.00 -2.69 21.69
CA GLU A 283 14.58 -2.71 22.07
C GLU A 283 13.71 -2.11 20.96
N MET A 284 12.45 -2.52 20.88
CA MET A 284 11.48 -1.94 19.93
C MET A 284 11.26 -0.46 20.22
N VAL A 285 11.43 0.39 19.20
CA VAL A 285 11.08 1.81 19.29
C VAL A 285 9.56 1.94 19.25
N GLN A 286 9.01 2.70 20.20
CA GLN A 286 7.59 3.06 20.19
C GLN A 286 7.35 4.19 19.18
N VAL A 287 6.36 4.01 18.30
CA VAL A 287 6.00 4.99 17.28
C VAL A 287 4.62 5.56 17.59
N THR A 288 4.51 6.88 17.59
CA THR A 288 3.22 7.59 17.64
C THR A 288 3.11 8.59 16.52
N PHE A 289 1.88 8.99 16.20
CA PHE A 289 1.55 9.91 15.13
C PHE A 289 0.94 11.19 15.70
N ALA A 290 1.45 12.36 15.32
CA ALA A 290 1.04 13.67 15.83
C ALA A 290 0.28 14.48 14.78
#